data_AF-A0A2S4M4G0-F1
#
_entry.id   AF-A0A2S4M4G0-F1
#
_cell.length_a   1.000
_cell.length_b   1.000
_cell.length_c   1.000
_cell.angle_alpha   90.00
_cell.angle_beta   90.00
_cell.angle_gamma   90.00
#
_symmetry.space_group_name_H-M   'P 1'
#
loop_
_entity.id
_entity.type
_entity.pdbx_description
1 polymer ?
#
loop_
_entity_poly.entity_id
_entity_poly.type
_entity_poly.pdbx_seq_one_letter_code
_entity_poly.pdbx_strand_id
1 'polypeptide(L)'
;MAHRIRVTHWLLAGGLLLAASPAFAQEGMLFKNLMEGVIGGKGNNDIEYRQRPPLVVPPGSTLPRPQDPASTRNAAWPNDPDIAKRRAEDARALVPATEREKYKDNQRPLLSQEELQKGRVAGRNSRPFQPQQSKTYEENIAPIRTGRDIAASKNAEDLASLTYGSEPERKYLYEPPVGYRRPAGTAPVGPGRNGPREDTQAVGQKEFVQGTPMPTLPALN
;
A
#
# COMPACT_ATOMS: atom_id res chain seq x y z
N MET A 1 -50.88 1.66 -52.00
CA MET A 1 -51.38 2.64 -51.01
C MET A 1 -52.32 1.96 -50.04
N ALA A 2 -52.19 2.27 -48.75
CA ALA A 2 -53.13 2.06 -47.62
C ALA A 2 -53.52 0.61 -47.24
N HIS A 3 -53.71 0.21 -45.98
CA HIS A 3 -53.29 0.68 -44.66
C HIS A 3 -53.67 -0.41 -43.62
N ARG A 4 -52.74 -0.70 -42.71
CA ARG A 4 -52.92 -0.79 -41.23
C ARG A 4 -53.78 -1.91 -40.59
N ILE A 5 -53.05 -2.79 -39.88
CA ILE A 5 -53.13 -3.13 -38.43
C ILE A 5 -54.41 -3.80 -37.89
N ARG A 6 -54.23 -4.95 -37.19
CA ARG A 6 -54.61 -5.14 -35.77
C ARG A 6 -54.01 -6.42 -35.16
N VAL A 7 -53.27 -6.19 -34.08
CA VAL A 7 -52.76 -7.15 -33.08
C VAL A 7 -53.88 -7.44 -32.08
N THR A 8 -54.03 -8.68 -31.61
CA THR A 8 -54.51 -8.98 -30.25
C THR A 8 -53.83 -10.24 -29.71
N HIS A 9 -53.25 -10.12 -28.51
CA HIS A 9 -52.66 -11.20 -27.71
C HIS A 9 -53.73 -11.83 -26.82
N TRP A 10 -53.63 -13.14 -26.54
CA TRP A 10 -54.11 -13.73 -25.29
C TRP A 10 -53.08 -14.73 -24.76
N LEU A 11 -52.87 -14.67 -23.44
CA LEU A 11 -51.87 -15.33 -22.61
C LEU A 11 -52.56 -16.40 -21.70
N LEU A 12 -51.74 -17.30 -21.12
CA LEU A 12 -51.99 -18.19 -19.94
C LEU A 12 -52.80 -19.50 -20.21
N ALA A 13 -52.54 -20.68 -19.63
CA ALA A 13 -51.57 -21.20 -18.64
C ALA A 13 -51.69 -22.75 -18.58
N GLY A 14 -50.70 -23.47 -18.02
CA GLY A 14 -50.97 -24.83 -17.49
C GLY A 14 -49.80 -25.81 -17.31
N GLY A 15 -49.12 -25.75 -16.16
CA GLY A 15 -48.81 -26.91 -15.28
C GLY A 15 -47.79 -27.97 -15.70
N LEU A 16 -46.58 -27.89 -15.13
CA LEU A 16 -45.61 -28.99 -14.97
C LEU A 16 -46.01 -29.85 -13.75
N LEU A 17 -46.30 -31.14 -13.95
CA LEU A 17 -46.38 -32.14 -12.87
C LEU A 17 -45.55 -33.37 -13.25
N LEU A 18 -44.38 -33.49 -12.62
CA LEU A 18 -43.48 -34.64 -12.71
C LEU A 18 -43.99 -35.73 -11.76
N ALA A 19 -44.58 -36.80 -12.29
CA ALA A 19 -44.98 -37.96 -11.51
C ALA A 19 -43.77 -38.86 -11.22
N ALA A 20 -43.42 -39.01 -9.94
CA ALA A 20 -42.39 -39.91 -9.45
C ALA A 20 -42.84 -41.37 -9.56
N SER A 21 -42.18 -42.15 -10.42
CA SER A 21 -42.28 -43.62 -10.42
C SER A 21 -41.11 -44.20 -9.62
N PRO A 22 -41.34 -45.07 -8.61
CA PRO A 22 -40.25 -45.67 -7.83
C PRO A 22 -39.53 -46.75 -8.64
N ALA A 23 -38.21 -46.59 -8.81
CA ALA A 23 -37.34 -47.61 -9.40
C ALA A 23 -37.00 -48.68 -8.34
N PHE A 24 -37.32 -49.94 -8.64
CA PHE A 24 -37.02 -51.09 -7.78
C PHE A 24 -35.54 -51.50 -7.89
N ALA A 25 -34.85 -51.52 -6.75
CA ALA A 25 -33.42 -51.83 -6.61
C ALA A 25 -33.10 -53.35 -6.68
N GLN A 26 -33.58 -54.05 -7.71
CA GLN A 26 -33.12 -55.41 -8.04
C GLN A 26 -31.80 -55.44 -8.83
N GLU A 27 -31.26 -54.27 -9.17
CA GLU A 27 -30.05 -54.09 -9.97
C GLU A 27 -28.74 -54.30 -9.18
N GLY A 28 -28.81 -54.62 -7.88
CA GLY A 28 -27.61 -54.84 -7.05
C GLY A 28 -26.86 -56.14 -7.38
N MET A 29 -27.59 -57.23 -7.68
CA MET A 29 -26.96 -58.53 -7.98
C MET A 29 -26.45 -58.63 -9.42
N LEU A 30 -27.19 -58.04 -10.37
CA LEU A 30 -26.78 -57.99 -11.77
C LEU A 30 -25.54 -57.11 -11.95
N PHE A 31 -25.51 -55.92 -11.33
CA PHE A 31 -24.34 -55.05 -11.37
C PHE A 31 -23.13 -55.68 -10.66
N LYS A 32 -23.35 -56.36 -9.52
CA LYS A 32 -22.29 -57.09 -8.83
C LYS A 32 -21.70 -58.20 -9.69
N ASN A 33 -22.53 -59.03 -10.32
CA ASN A 33 -22.06 -60.13 -11.18
C ASN A 33 -21.37 -59.62 -12.45
N LEU A 34 -21.86 -58.51 -13.04
CA LEU A 34 -21.23 -57.86 -14.18
C LEU A 34 -19.86 -57.27 -13.81
N MET A 35 -19.77 -56.60 -12.66
CA MET A 35 -18.49 -56.06 -12.16
C MET A 35 -17.51 -57.17 -11.79
N GLU A 36 -17.98 -58.26 -11.19
CA GLU A 36 -17.14 -59.43 -10.87
C GLU A 36 -16.60 -60.11 -12.14
N GLY A 37 -17.41 -60.21 -13.20
CA GLY A 37 -17.04 -60.80 -14.49
C GLY A 37 -16.14 -59.94 -15.38
N VAL A 38 -16.24 -58.61 -15.31
CA VAL A 38 -15.44 -57.68 -16.14
C VAL A 38 -14.15 -57.24 -15.43
N ILE A 39 -14.18 -57.07 -14.11
CA ILE A 39 -13.05 -56.53 -13.34
C ILE A 39 -12.25 -57.64 -12.63
N GLY A 40 -12.67 -58.90 -12.75
CA GLY A 40 -11.94 -60.04 -12.19
C GLY A 40 -12.05 -60.08 -10.67
N GLY A 41 -13.27 -60.20 -10.15
CA GLY A 41 -13.48 -60.49 -8.74
C GLY A 41 -13.35 -61.99 -8.50
N LYS A 42 -12.16 -62.45 -8.09
CA LYS A 42 -12.03 -63.73 -7.42
C LYS A 42 -10.93 -63.67 -6.38
N GLY A 43 -11.34 -64.05 -5.16
CA GLY A 43 -10.52 -64.64 -4.12
C GLY A 43 -9.45 -63.73 -3.54
N ASN A 44 -9.67 -63.29 -2.30
CA ASN A 44 -8.68 -62.85 -1.32
C ASN A 44 -7.22 -63.09 -1.78
N ASN A 45 -6.68 -62.14 -2.52
CA ASN A 45 -5.24 -62.06 -2.76
C ASN A 45 -4.67 -61.56 -1.45
N ASP A 46 -4.39 -62.49 -0.52
CA ASP A 46 -3.73 -62.17 0.74
C ASP A 46 -2.46 -61.41 0.36
N ILE A 47 -2.39 -60.15 0.76
CA ILE A 47 -1.28 -59.28 0.36
C ILE A 47 -0.04 -59.89 0.99
N GLU A 48 0.88 -60.35 0.15
CA GLU A 48 2.14 -60.87 0.63
C GLU A 48 2.96 -59.68 1.17
N TYR A 49 2.83 -59.42 2.47
CA TYR A 49 3.52 -58.34 3.17
C TYR A 49 5.02 -58.64 3.25
N ARG A 50 5.72 -58.42 2.14
CA ARG A 50 7.18 -58.41 2.10
C ARG A 50 7.68 -57.04 2.54
N GLN A 51 8.84 -57.03 3.18
CA GLN A 51 9.52 -55.78 3.52
C GLN A 51 9.73 -54.97 2.24
N ARG A 52 9.43 -53.67 2.30
CA ARG A 52 9.68 -52.76 1.18
C ARG A 52 11.19 -52.76 0.88
N PRO A 53 11.59 -52.72 -0.40
CA PRO A 53 13.01 -52.60 -0.73
C PRO A 53 13.58 -51.33 -0.06
N PRO A 54 14.85 -51.37 0.36
CA PRO A 54 15.48 -50.24 1.03
C PRO A 54 15.49 -49.00 0.14
N LEU A 55 15.35 -47.82 0.76
CA LEU A 55 15.38 -46.54 0.05
C LEU A 55 16.77 -46.32 -0.56
N VAL A 56 16.83 -46.07 -1.86
CA VAL A 56 18.08 -45.72 -2.54
C VAL A 56 18.44 -44.29 -2.16
N VAL A 57 19.46 -44.16 -1.31
CA VAL A 57 20.02 -42.86 -0.92
C VAL A 57 21.06 -42.45 -1.97
N PRO A 58 21.02 -41.21 -2.47
CA PRO A 58 22.05 -40.72 -3.39
C PRO A 58 23.45 -40.77 -2.74
N PRO A 59 24.52 -41.01 -3.52
CA PRO A 59 25.87 -41.26 -3.01
C PRO A 59 26.53 -40.06 -2.31
N GLY A 60 25.90 -38.89 -2.31
CA GLY A 60 26.39 -37.71 -1.62
C GLY A 60 25.28 -36.70 -1.34
N SER A 61 25.50 -35.89 -0.31
CA SER A 61 24.62 -34.79 0.10
C SER A 61 25.00 -33.45 -0.54
N THR A 62 25.91 -33.47 -1.52
CA THR A 62 26.37 -32.25 -2.20
C THR A 62 25.27 -31.72 -3.10
N LEU A 63 24.64 -30.63 -2.67
CA LEU A 63 23.67 -29.92 -3.48
C LEU A 63 24.36 -29.38 -4.74
N PRO A 64 23.70 -29.44 -5.92
CA PRO A 64 24.20 -28.74 -7.09
C PRO A 64 24.37 -27.25 -6.77
N ARG A 65 25.36 -26.61 -7.42
CA ARG A 65 25.60 -25.17 -7.21
C ARG A 65 24.32 -24.37 -7.45
N PRO A 66 24.02 -23.36 -6.62
CA PRO A 66 22.89 -22.46 -6.87
C PRO A 66 22.97 -21.90 -8.29
N GLN A 67 21.81 -21.78 -8.94
CA GLN A 67 21.73 -21.08 -10.22
C GLN A 67 22.19 -19.63 -10.02
N ASP A 68 22.92 -19.10 -11.00
CA ASP A 68 23.30 -17.68 -10.99
C ASP A 68 22.03 -16.83 -10.85
N PRO A 69 22.09 -15.72 -10.09
CA PRO A 69 20.93 -14.88 -9.89
C PRO A 69 20.40 -14.43 -11.25
N ALA A 70 19.10 -14.61 -11.48
CA ALA A 70 18.40 -14.19 -12.69
C ALA A 70 18.44 -12.66 -12.95
N SER A 71 19.22 -11.91 -12.18
CA SER A 71 19.48 -10.48 -12.35
C SER A 71 20.24 -10.16 -13.64
N THR A 72 20.94 -11.13 -14.23
CA THR A 72 21.53 -10.95 -15.56
C THR A 72 20.45 -11.14 -16.60
N ARG A 73 19.82 -10.02 -16.97
CA ARG A 73 18.77 -9.98 -17.98
C ARG A 73 19.25 -10.67 -19.26
N ASN A 74 18.59 -11.76 -19.63
CA ASN A 74 18.97 -12.52 -20.82
C ASN A 74 18.68 -11.67 -22.07
N ALA A 75 19.73 -11.35 -22.84
CA ALA A 75 19.66 -10.47 -24.02
C ALA A 75 18.79 -11.05 -25.15
N ALA A 76 18.45 -12.34 -25.08
CA ALA A 76 17.62 -13.03 -26.06
C ALA A 76 16.11 -12.72 -25.94
N TRP A 77 15.65 -12.07 -24.86
CA TRP A 77 14.22 -11.77 -24.66
C TRP A 77 13.88 -10.30 -24.97
N PRO A 78 12.78 -10.05 -25.71
CA PRO A 78 12.28 -8.71 -25.95
C PRO A 78 11.98 -7.93 -24.66
N ASN A 79 12.09 -6.61 -24.74
CA ASN A 79 11.66 -5.72 -23.67
C ASN A 79 10.13 -5.75 -23.53
N ASP A 80 9.64 -6.21 -22.39
CA ASP A 80 8.23 -6.06 -22.04
C ASP A 80 7.90 -4.57 -21.84
N PRO A 81 6.97 -4.00 -22.62
CA PRO A 81 6.57 -2.59 -22.48
C PRO A 81 5.95 -2.27 -21.12
N ASP A 82 5.30 -3.23 -20.46
CA ASP A 82 4.64 -3.00 -19.17
C ASP A 82 5.65 -2.92 -18.03
N ILE A 83 6.71 -3.74 -18.07
CA ILE A 83 7.84 -3.63 -17.12
C ILE A 83 8.58 -2.30 -17.33
N ALA A 84 8.73 -1.86 -18.59
CA ALA A 84 9.36 -0.58 -18.89
C ALA A 84 8.52 0.60 -18.38
N LYS A 85 7.19 0.57 -18.56
CA LYS A 85 6.26 1.56 -18.00
C LYS A 85 6.33 1.60 -16.48
N ARG A 86 6.27 0.43 -15.83
CA ARG A 86 6.35 0.33 -14.36
C ARG A 86 7.64 0.92 -13.82
N ARG A 87 8.79 0.60 -14.42
CA ARG A 87 10.08 1.18 -14.02
C ARG A 87 10.12 2.71 -14.22
N ALA A 88 9.50 3.22 -15.28
CA ALA A 88 9.42 4.65 -15.52
C ALA A 88 8.48 5.35 -14.51
N GLU A 89 7.39 4.71 -14.11
CA GLU A 89 6.49 5.18 -13.05
C GLU A 89 7.19 5.20 -11.69
N ASP A 90 7.90 4.13 -11.34
CA ASP A 90 8.70 4.07 -10.12
C ASP A 90 9.72 5.22 -10.10
N ALA A 91 10.48 5.41 -11.19
CA ALA A 91 11.44 6.51 -11.30
C ALA A 91 10.77 7.89 -11.15
N ARG A 92 9.56 8.09 -11.69
CA ARG A 92 8.78 9.32 -11.52
C ARG A 92 8.24 9.51 -10.10
N ALA A 93 7.94 8.42 -9.39
CA ALA A 93 7.46 8.49 -8.02
C ALA A 93 8.54 9.01 -7.05
N LEU A 94 9.82 8.66 -7.29
CA LEU A 94 10.97 9.16 -6.54
C LEU A 94 11.20 10.67 -6.69
N VAL A 95 10.69 11.29 -7.77
CA VAL A 95 10.82 12.74 -7.99
C VAL A 95 9.89 13.49 -7.02
N PRO A 96 10.37 14.52 -6.29
CA PRO A 96 9.55 15.35 -5.41
C PRO A 96 8.37 16.00 -6.16
N ALA A 97 7.22 16.14 -5.49
CA ALA A 97 5.99 16.63 -6.12
C ALA A 97 6.13 18.01 -6.79
N THR A 98 6.98 18.88 -6.23
CA THR A 98 7.32 20.21 -6.77
C THR A 98 8.07 20.18 -8.10
N GLU A 99 8.68 19.03 -8.44
CA GLU A 99 9.53 18.85 -9.62
C GLU A 99 8.91 17.90 -10.65
N ARG A 100 7.84 17.17 -10.28
CA ARG A 100 7.14 16.22 -11.16
C ARG A 100 6.58 16.87 -12.42
N GLU A 101 6.05 18.08 -12.33
CA GLU A 101 5.50 18.81 -13.50
C GLU A 101 6.62 19.21 -14.47
N LYS A 102 7.74 19.72 -13.96
CA LYS A 102 8.92 20.06 -14.78
C LYS A 102 9.52 18.82 -15.46
N TYR A 103 9.47 17.67 -14.78
CA TYR A 103 9.92 16.38 -15.31
C TYR A 103 8.98 15.84 -16.41
N LYS A 104 7.67 16.15 -16.35
CA LYS A 104 6.68 15.79 -17.37
C LYS A 104 6.79 16.65 -18.63
N ASP A 105 7.09 17.94 -18.46
CA ASP A 105 7.11 18.92 -19.56
C ASP A 105 8.41 18.90 -20.40
N ASN A 106 9.26 17.88 -20.25
CA ASN A 106 10.57 17.79 -20.89
C ASN A 106 11.42 19.07 -20.71
N GLN A 107 11.20 19.80 -19.61
CA GLN A 107 11.93 21.02 -19.32
C GLN A 107 13.27 20.68 -18.66
N ARG A 108 14.15 20.11 -19.48
CA ARG A 108 15.54 19.72 -19.20
C ARG A 108 15.67 18.58 -18.17
N PRO A 109 16.57 17.61 -18.42
CA PRO A 109 16.94 16.65 -17.39
C PRO A 109 17.50 17.40 -16.18
N LEU A 110 17.19 16.93 -14.98
CA LEU A 110 17.85 17.40 -13.75
C LEU A 110 19.35 17.24 -13.95
N LEU A 111 20.09 18.34 -13.85
CA LEU A 111 21.55 18.31 -13.95
C LEU A 111 22.12 17.44 -12.84
N SER A 112 23.10 16.60 -13.16
CA SER A 112 23.80 15.84 -12.13
C SER A 112 24.53 16.79 -11.16
N GLN A 113 24.85 16.30 -9.97
CA GLN A 113 25.60 17.08 -8.98
C GLN A 113 26.94 17.59 -9.55
N GLU A 114 27.56 16.79 -10.42
CA GLU A 114 28.81 17.12 -11.13
C GLU A 114 28.61 18.23 -12.17
N GLU A 115 27.51 18.18 -12.94
CA GLU A 115 27.16 19.24 -13.90
C GLU A 115 26.83 20.56 -13.21
N LEU A 116 26.13 20.51 -12.08
CA LEU A 116 25.86 21.69 -11.25
C LEU A 116 27.14 22.32 -10.69
N GLN A 117 28.11 21.49 -10.30
CA GLN A 117 29.42 21.95 -9.83
C GLN A 117 30.24 22.60 -10.94
N LYS A 118 30.18 22.08 -12.17
CA LYS A 118 30.90 22.63 -13.34
C LYS A 118 30.48 24.07 -13.69
N GLY A 119 29.23 24.44 -13.40
CA GLY A 119 28.74 25.81 -13.59
C GLY A 119 29.07 26.79 -12.46
N ARG A 120 29.68 26.33 -11.35
CA ARG A 120 29.98 27.16 -10.18
C ARG A 120 31.25 27.97 -10.43
N VAL A 121 31.10 29.23 -10.80
CA VAL A 121 32.20 30.21 -10.79
C VAL A 121 32.45 30.65 -9.34
N ALA A 122 33.65 30.43 -8.83
CA ALA A 122 34.05 30.91 -7.50
C ALA A 122 33.96 32.45 -7.46
N GLY A 123 33.33 33.00 -6.42
CA GLY A 123 33.31 34.45 -6.16
C GLY A 123 32.02 35.22 -6.48
N ARG A 124 30.94 34.58 -6.94
CA ARG A 124 29.63 35.25 -7.00
C ARG A 124 28.96 35.19 -5.62
N ASN A 125 29.09 36.27 -4.86
CA ASN A 125 28.37 36.48 -3.60
C ASN A 125 26.87 36.19 -3.81
N SER A 126 26.35 35.24 -3.04
CA SER A 126 24.92 34.94 -2.99
C SER A 126 24.22 36.20 -2.50
N ARG A 127 23.60 36.94 -3.42
CA ARG A 127 22.72 38.04 -3.03
C ARG A 127 21.59 37.39 -2.22
N PRO A 128 21.28 37.86 -1.00
CA PRO A 128 20.15 37.33 -0.27
C PRO A 128 18.92 37.43 -1.18
N PHE A 129 18.20 36.32 -1.32
CA PHE A 129 16.94 36.28 -2.04
C PHE A 129 16.01 37.31 -1.40
N GLN A 130 15.88 38.47 -2.02
CA GLN A 130 14.84 39.40 -1.67
C GLN A 130 13.58 38.88 -2.35
N PRO A 131 12.54 38.49 -1.59
CA PRO A 131 11.26 38.15 -2.18
C PRO A 131 10.74 39.43 -2.83
N GLN A 132 11.02 39.61 -4.11
CA GLN A 132 10.34 40.60 -4.92
C GLN A 132 8.86 40.27 -4.76
N GLN A 133 8.09 41.18 -4.19
CA GLN A 133 6.64 41.09 -4.14
C GLN A 133 6.14 41.11 -5.59
N SER A 134 6.20 39.95 -6.23
CA SER A 134 5.69 39.76 -7.57
C SER A 134 4.18 39.72 -7.43
N LYS A 135 3.47 40.34 -8.39
CA LYS A 135 2.01 40.26 -8.45
C LYS A 135 1.53 38.81 -8.38
N THR A 136 2.28 37.87 -8.97
CA THR A 136 2.03 36.43 -8.85
C THR A 136 2.06 35.91 -7.42
N TYR A 137 2.99 36.37 -6.57
CA TYR A 137 3.02 35.99 -5.16
C TYR A 137 1.84 36.58 -4.40
N GLU A 138 1.56 37.87 -4.57
CA GLU A 138 0.46 38.56 -3.87
C GLU A 138 -0.92 38.04 -4.25
N GLU A 139 -1.15 37.75 -5.53
CA GLU A 139 -2.46 37.31 -6.03
C GLU A 139 -2.68 35.81 -5.84
N ASN A 140 -1.66 34.98 -6.08
CA ASN A 140 -1.85 33.52 -6.10
C ASN A 140 -1.37 32.82 -4.82
N ILE A 141 -0.25 33.24 -4.24
CA ILE A 141 0.41 32.49 -3.16
C ILE A 141 0.02 33.04 -1.79
N ALA A 142 -0.02 34.37 -1.63
CA ALA A 142 -0.29 35.01 -0.36
C ALA A 142 -1.67 34.63 0.23
N PRO A 143 -2.78 34.58 -0.53
CA PRO A 143 -4.08 34.19 0.03
C PRO A 143 -4.12 32.73 0.49
N ILE A 144 -3.43 31.83 -0.22
CA ILE A 144 -3.34 30.41 0.14
C ILE A 144 -2.56 30.24 1.45
N ARG A 145 -1.43 30.95 1.59
CA ARG A 145 -0.62 30.92 2.82
C ARG A 145 -1.39 31.49 3.99
N THR A 146 -1.99 32.66 3.83
CA THR A 146 -2.82 33.28 4.88
C THR A 146 -3.98 32.38 5.28
N GLY A 147 -4.68 31.76 4.32
CA GLY A 147 -5.76 30.81 4.62
C GLY A 147 -5.27 29.58 5.41
N ARG A 148 -4.10 29.05 5.05
CA ARG A 148 -3.43 27.96 5.79
C ARG A 148 -3.07 28.39 7.20
N ASP A 149 -2.50 29.57 7.37
CA ASP A 149 -2.03 30.08 8.66
C ASP A 149 -3.22 30.35 9.61
N ILE A 150 -4.32 30.90 9.09
CA ILE A 150 -5.58 31.09 9.84
C ILE A 150 -6.20 29.74 10.23
N ALA A 151 -6.20 28.75 9.33
CA ALA A 151 -6.72 27.43 9.65
C ALA A 151 -5.85 26.74 10.72
N ALA A 152 -4.52 26.88 10.63
CA ALA A 152 -3.60 26.36 11.62
C ALA A 152 -3.77 27.02 12.99
N SER A 153 -3.97 28.35 13.04
CA SER A 153 -4.20 29.06 14.30
C SER A 153 -5.50 28.61 14.96
N LYS A 154 -6.60 28.47 14.20
CA LYS A 154 -7.87 27.95 14.70
C LYS A 154 -7.75 26.53 15.24
N ASN A 155 -7.04 25.65 14.53
CA ASN A 155 -6.80 24.30 15.01
C ASN A 155 -5.96 24.29 16.30
N ALA A 156 -4.98 25.18 16.42
CA ALA A 156 -4.18 25.30 17.63
C ALA A 156 -5.00 25.82 18.82
N GLU A 157 -5.90 26.79 18.59
CA GLU A 157 -6.86 27.27 19.60
C GLU A 157 -7.83 26.16 20.04
N ASP A 158 -8.38 25.39 19.09
CA ASP A 158 -9.24 24.26 19.37
C ASP A 158 -8.50 23.20 20.21
N LEU A 159 -7.24 22.87 19.86
CA LEU A 159 -6.37 21.98 20.63
C LEU A 159 -6.04 22.53 22.03
N ALA A 160 -5.84 23.83 22.17
CA ALA A 160 -5.61 24.46 23.48
C ALA A 160 -6.87 24.46 24.37
N SER A 161 -8.06 24.50 23.78
CA SER A 161 -9.34 24.45 24.50
C SER A 161 -9.71 23.05 25.01
N LEU A 162 -9.08 22.00 24.46
CA LEU A 162 -9.32 20.61 24.82
C LEU A 162 -8.78 20.33 26.23
N THR A 163 -9.69 20.27 27.21
CA THR A 163 -9.36 19.88 28.58
C THR A 163 -9.39 18.36 28.72
N TYR A 164 -8.40 17.83 29.43
CA TYR A 164 -8.28 16.41 29.60
C TYR A 164 -9.35 15.80 30.50
N GLY A 165 -9.99 14.72 30.05
CA GLY A 165 -11.07 14.04 30.78
C GLY A 165 -12.44 14.73 30.70
N SER A 166 -12.52 15.91 30.07
CA SER A 166 -13.77 16.60 29.75
C SER A 166 -14.14 16.35 28.30
N GLU A 167 -15.44 16.18 28.03
CA GLU A 167 -15.93 16.08 26.66
C GLU A 167 -16.02 17.48 26.01
N PRO A 168 -15.50 17.66 24.79
CA PRO A 168 -15.68 18.90 24.04
C PRO A 168 -17.14 19.11 23.65
N GLU A 169 -17.57 20.37 23.60
CA GLU A 169 -18.90 20.74 23.12
C GLU A 169 -19.12 20.27 21.67
N ARG A 170 -20.33 19.77 21.38
CA ARG A 170 -20.73 19.36 20.04
C ARG A 170 -20.99 20.59 19.17
N LYS A 171 -20.17 20.81 18.14
CA LYS A 171 -20.27 21.90 17.17
C LYS A 171 -21.05 21.51 15.92
N TYR A 172 -21.02 20.24 15.50
CA TYR A 172 -21.61 19.80 14.23
C TYR A 172 -22.54 18.60 14.35
N LEU A 173 -23.40 18.41 13.35
CA LEU A 173 -24.37 17.31 13.35
C LEU A 173 -23.74 15.92 13.18
N TYR A 174 -22.59 15.86 12.49
CA TYR A 174 -21.85 14.62 12.26
C TYR A 174 -20.99 14.21 13.46
N GLU A 175 -20.81 15.10 14.44
CA GLU A 175 -20.13 14.74 15.68
C GLU A 175 -21.06 13.89 16.56
N PRO A 176 -20.49 12.91 17.28
CA PRO A 176 -21.28 12.01 18.11
C PRO A 176 -22.05 12.81 19.18
N PRO A 177 -23.19 12.27 19.66
CA PRO A 177 -23.93 12.87 20.77
C PRO A 177 -23.08 13.03 22.03
N VAL A 178 -23.50 13.93 22.91
CA VAL A 178 -22.86 14.11 24.22
C VAL A 178 -22.81 12.78 25.00
N GLY A 179 -21.68 12.51 25.63
CA GLY A 179 -21.33 11.32 26.41
C GLY A 179 -20.42 10.34 25.68
N TYR A 180 -20.32 10.42 24.35
CA TYR A 180 -19.65 9.40 23.53
C TYR A 180 -18.16 9.68 23.30
N ARG A 181 -17.70 10.92 23.48
CA ARG A 181 -16.27 11.26 23.34
C ARG A 181 -15.48 11.10 24.64
N ARG A 182 -16.15 10.75 25.76
CA ARG A 182 -15.51 10.54 27.06
C ARG A 182 -14.96 9.12 27.15
N PRO A 183 -13.66 8.94 27.46
CA PRO A 183 -13.13 7.61 27.73
C PRO A 183 -13.76 7.02 29.01
N ALA A 184 -13.84 5.69 29.11
CA ALA A 184 -14.32 5.03 30.33
C ALA A 184 -13.51 5.49 31.55
N GLY A 185 -14.13 5.58 32.74
CA GLY A 185 -13.45 6.07 33.95
C GLY A 185 -12.21 5.25 34.38
N THR A 186 -12.09 4.02 33.87
CA THR A 186 -10.94 3.12 34.07
C THR A 186 -9.90 3.20 32.95
N ALA A 187 -10.16 3.96 31.89
CA ALA A 187 -9.24 4.07 30.78
C ALA A 187 -7.99 4.87 31.20
N PRO A 188 -6.78 4.47 30.77
CA PRO A 188 -5.57 5.22 31.06
C PRO A 188 -5.64 6.56 30.34
N VAL A 189 -5.81 7.63 31.11
CA VAL A 189 -5.80 8.99 30.62
C VAL A 189 -4.36 9.53 30.88
N GLY A 190 -3.48 9.43 29.87
CA GLY A 190 -2.27 10.26 29.69
C GLY A 190 -1.47 9.79 28.47
N PRO A 191 -0.32 10.40 28.10
CA PRO A 191 0.74 9.57 27.52
C PRO A 191 0.89 8.42 28.52
N GLY A 192 0.65 7.18 28.11
CA GLY A 192 0.56 6.06 29.05
C GLY A 192 1.78 5.98 29.97
N ARG A 193 1.83 5.00 30.88
CA ARG A 193 2.97 4.84 31.82
C ARG A 193 4.37 4.96 31.14
N ASN A 194 4.46 4.68 29.84
CA ASN A 194 5.63 4.89 28.97
C ASN A 194 5.34 5.66 27.65
N GLY A 195 4.42 6.64 27.62
CA GLY A 195 4.19 7.45 26.43
C GLY A 195 5.40 8.36 26.12
N PRO A 196 5.63 8.74 24.85
CA PRO A 196 6.72 9.65 24.50
C PRO A 196 6.57 10.96 25.27
N ARG A 197 7.57 11.30 26.10
CA ARG A 197 7.66 12.63 26.70
C ARG A 197 8.26 13.56 25.68
N GLU A 198 7.57 14.67 25.38
CA GLU A 198 8.16 15.75 24.59
C GLU A 198 9.41 16.26 25.32
N ASP A 199 10.55 16.20 24.64
CA ASP A 199 11.82 16.68 25.20
C ASP A 199 11.78 18.21 25.18
N THR A 200 11.35 18.83 26.27
CA THR A 200 11.24 20.29 26.41
C THR A 200 12.60 20.98 26.59
N GLN A 201 13.70 20.23 26.51
CA GLN A 201 15.05 20.76 26.62
C GLN A 201 15.37 21.56 25.35
N ALA A 202 15.66 22.86 25.52
CA ALA A 202 16.12 23.71 24.43
C ALA A 202 17.36 23.09 23.77
N VAL A 203 17.38 23.08 22.43
CA VAL A 203 18.49 22.56 21.61
C VAL A 203 19.80 23.16 22.12
N GLY A 204 20.68 22.32 22.66
CA GLY A 204 21.98 22.71 23.21
C GLY A 204 22.22 22.34 24.69
N GLN A 205 21.18 22.08 25.51
CA GLN A 205 21.44 21.77 26.93
C GLN A 205 22.03 20.38 27.19
N LYS A 206 21.76 19.40 26.32
CA LYS A 206 22.38 18.06 26.42
C LYS A 206 23.89 18.09 26.15
N GLU A 207 24.36 19.03 25.34
CA GLU A 207 25.76 19.13 24.93
C GLU A 207 26.65 19.67 26.05
N PHE A 208 26.11 20.53 26.93
CA PHE A 208 26.84 21.03 28.12
C PHE A 208 26.96 19.99 29.23
N VAL A 209 25.96 19.12 29.41
CA VAL A 209 25.98 18.08 30.47
C VAL A 209 26.93 16.93 30.09
N GLN A 210 27.10 16.65 28.80
CA GLN A 210 28.03 15.64 28.29
C GLN A 210 29.43 16.20 28.00
N GLY A 211 29.87 17.27 28.67
CA GLY A 211 31.27 17.63 28.84
C GLY A 211 32.19 17.54 27.61
N THR A 212 31.69 17.79 26.39
CA THR A 212 32.52 17.74 25.19
C THR A 212 32.96 19.17 24.89
N PRO A 213 34.24 19.53 25.07
CA PRO A 213 34.67 20.90 24.80
C PRO A 213 34.59 21.17 23.28
N MET A 214 34.05 22.36 22.95
CA MET A 214 34.00 22.89 21.58
C MET A 214 35.40 22.82 20.92
N PRO A 215 35.51 22.39 19.65
CA PRO A 215 36.78 22.48 18.93
C PRO A 215 37.18 23.94 18.76
N THR A 216 38.35 24.30 19.31
CA THR A 216 38.93 25.64 19.20
C THR A 216 39.31 25.93 17.75
N LEU A 217 38.70 26.95 17.16
CA LEU A 217 39.14 27.50 15.87
C LEU A 217 40.46 28.27 16.08
N PRO A 218 41.47 28.11 15.20
CA PRO A 218 42.72 28.86 15.32
C PRO A 218 42.46 30.35 15.12
N ALA A 219 43.12 31.17 15.94
CA ALA A 219 43.08 32.62 15.84
C ALA A 219 43.59 33.08 14.47
N LEU A 220 42.79 33.91 13.80
CA LEU A 220 43.21 34.65 12.62
C LEU A 220 44.16 35.78 13.09
N ASN A 221 45.36 35.82 12.51
CA ASN A 221 46.25 36.99 12.56
C ASN A 221 45.62 38.16 11.80
#